data_AF-A0A7X6AR27-F1
#
_entry.id   AF-A0A7X6AR27-F1
#
_cell.length_a   1.000
_cell.length_b   1.000
_cell.length_c   1.000
_cell.angle_alpha   90.00
_cell.angle_beta   90.00
_cell.angle_gamma   90.00
#
_symmetry.space_group_name_H-M   'P 1'
#
loop_
_entity.id
_entity.type
_entity.pdbx_description
1 polymer ?
#
loop_
_entity_poly.entity_id
_entity_poly.type
_entity_poly.pdbx_seq_one_letter_code
_entity_poly.pdbx_strand_id
1 'polypeptide(L)' 'WTKLTNGLPAGLIGKSDLAVSPADPERVYVLMEAPDEERGLYRSDDRGASFELINTEPGLT' A
#
# COMPACT_ATOMS: atom_id res chain seq x y z
N TRP A 1 -5.02 18.43 -5.16
CA TRP A 1 -4.60 17.06 -4.78
C TRP A 1 -5.83 16.27 -4.41
N THR A 2 -5.91 15.02 -4.86
CA THR A 2 -6.97 14.07 -4.47
C THR A 2 -6.36 13.04 -3.54
N LYS A 3 -6.95 12.86 -2.36
CA LYS A 3 -6.50 11.83 -1.42
C LYS A 3 -7.03 10.48 -1.92
N LEU A 4 -6.13 9.52 -2.14
CA LEU A 4 -6.47 8.15 -2.51
C LEU A 4 -6.30 7.27 -1.28
N THR A 5 -7.35 6.57 -0.89
CA THR A 5 -7.37 5.74 0.33
C THR A 5 -8.10 4.41 0.14
N ASN A 6 -8.59 4.14 -1.06
CA ASN A 6 -9.41 2.96 -1.30
C ASN A 6 -8.57 1.69 -1.16
N GLY A 7 -8.97 0.81 -0.25
CA GLY A 7 -8.23 -0.42 0.07
C GLY A 7 -6.98 -0.22 0.94
N LEU A 8 -6.72 1.01 1.41
CA LEU A 8 -5.69 1.28 2.42
C LEU A 8 -6.31 1.36 3.82
N PRO A 9 -5.51 1.15 4.88
CA PRO A 9 -5.97 1.32 6.26
C PRO A 9 -6.58 2.70 6.49
N ALA A 10 -7.66 2.74 7.28
CA ALA A 10 -8.33 3.99 7.64
C ALA A 10 -7.86 4.56 8.99
N GLY A 11 -7.18 3.74 9.79
CA GLY A 11 -6.77 4.04 11.15
C GLY A 11 -5.43 4.76 11.26
N LEU A 12 -4.66 4.39 12.29
CA LEU A 12 -3.31 4.89 12.49
C LEU A 12 -2.40 4.36 11.37
N ILE A 13 -1.79 5.26 10.62
CA ILE A 13 -0.80 4.92 9.61
C ILE A 13 0.56 5.45 10.09
N GLY A 14 1.55 4.57 10.09
CA GLY A 14 2.94 4.88 10.41
C GLY A 14 3.71 5.34 9.17
N LYS A 15 5.00 5.02 9.11
CA LYS A 15 5.82 5.30 7.92
C LYS A 15 5.33 4.46 6.74
N SER A 16 5.55 4.99 5.54
CA SER A 16 5.22 4.27 4.32
C SER A 16 6.22 4.60 3.22
N ASP A 17 6.63 3.57 2.51
CA ASP A 17 7.48 3.66 1.32
C ASP A 17 6.66 3.27 0.09
N LEU A 18 6.87 3.97 -1.03
CA LEU A 18 6.14 3.76 -2.27
C LEU A 18 7.09 3.58 -3.45
N ALA A 19 6.75 2.68 -4.35
CA ALA A 19 7.42 2.52 -5.63
C ALA A 19 6.41 2.26 -6.76
N VAL A 20 6.73 2.75 -7.96
CA VAL A 20 6.00 2.43 -9.20
C VAL A 20 6.81 1.40 -9.97
N SER A 21 6.15 0.37 -10.49
CA SER A 21 6.83 -0.65 -11.29
C SER A 21 7.32 -0.05 -12.62
N PRO A 22 8.62 -0.20 -12.97
CA PRO A 22 9.11 0.22 -14.27
C PRO A 22 8.63 -0.68 -15.42
N ALA A 23 8.21 -1.92 -15.11
CA ALA A 23 7.70 -2.87 -16.10
C ALA A 23 6.21 -2.65 -16.43
N ASP A 24 5.47 -2.03 -15.51
CA ASP A 24 4.05 -1.72 -15.67
C ASP A 24 3.68 -0.48 -14.84
N PRO A 25 3.59 0.72 -15.46
CA PRO A 25 3.31 1.96 -14.75
C PRO A 25 1.92 2.06 -14.12
N GLU A 26 0.98 1.16 -14.43
CA GLU A 26 -0.29 1.08 -13.68
C GLU A 26 -0.07 0.55 -12.27
N ARG A 27 1.00 -0.24 -12.09
CA ARG A 27 1.26 -0.96 -10.85
C ARG A 27 2.06 -0.14 -9.86
N VAL A 28 1.45 0.09 -8.70
CA VAL A 28 2.04 0.83 -7.58
C VAL A 28 2.11 -0.07 -6.36
N TYR A 29 3.22 -0.03 -5.64
CA TYR A 29 3.39 -0.74 -4.38
C TYR A 29 3.55 0.26 -3.23
N VAL A 30 2.95 -0.05 -2.09
CA VAL A 30 3.12 0.71 -0.86
C VAL A 30 3.40 -0.25 0.27
N LEU A 31 4.56 -0.11 0.90
CA LEU A 31 4.87 -0.79 2.16
C LEU A 31 4.42 0.13 3.29
N MET A 32 3.52 -0.34 4.15
CA MET A 32 2.82 0.51 5.12
C MET A 32 2.87 -0.07 6.54
N GLU A 33 3.40 0.71 7.46
CA GLU A 33 3.23 0.49 8.90
C GLU A 33 1.78 0.82 9.30
N ALA A 34 1.09 -0.14 9.92
CA ALA A 34 -0.24 0.03 10.49
C ALA A 34 -0.46 -0.97 11.65
N PRO A 35 -1.54 -0.86 12.44
CA PRO A 35 -1.86 -1.84 13.47
C PRO A 35 -2.17 -3.23 12.90
N ASP A 36 -1.89 -4.26 13.72
CA ASP A 36 -2.39 -5.62 13.53
C ASP A 36 -2.20 -6.18 12.10
N GLU A 37 -3.29 -6.61 11.46
CA GLU A 37 -3.32 -7.21 10.12
C GLU A 37 -3.37 -6.16 9.00
N GLU A 38 -3.44 -4.87 9.34
CA GLU A 38 -3.44 -3.77 8.37
C GLU A 38 -2.01 -3.39 7.94
N ARG A 39 -0.96 -3.87 8.62
CA ARG A 39 0.43 -3.63 8.18
C ARG A 39 0.79 -4.53 7.01
N GLY A 40 1.70 -4.04 6.16
CA GLY A 40 2.37 -4.86 5.17
C GLY A 40 2.45 -4.22 3.79
N LEU A 41 2.54 -5.07 2.77
CA LEU A 41 2.73 -4.65 1.39
C LEU A 41 1.38 -4.60 0.66
N TYR A 42 1.05 -3.42 0.17
CA TYR A 42 -0.10 -3.14 -0.65
C TYR A 42 0.30 -3.01 -2.12
N ARG A 43 -0.57 -3.46 -3.02
CA ARG A 43 -0.43 -3.29 -4.46
C ARG A 43 -1.68 -2.66 -5.05
N SER A 44 -1.49 -1.69 -5.93
CA SER A 44 -2.50 -1.18 -6.85
C SER A 44 -2.14 -1.62 -8.26
N ASP A 45 -3.16 -1.89 -9.07
CA ASP A 45 -3.07 -2.19 -10.49
C ASP A 45 -3.76 -1.10 -11.36
N ASP A 46 -4.07 0.06 -10.76
CA ASP A 46 -4.86 1.15 -11.34
C ASP A 46 -4.32 2.55 -10.97
N ARG A 47 -2.98 2.68 -10.92
CA ARG A 47 -2.26 3.92 -10.58
C ARG A 47 -2.58 4.50 -9.20
N GLY A 48 -2.96 3.64 -8.26
CA GLY A 48 -3.28 3.98 -6.87
C GLY A 48 -4.73 4.35 -6.62
N ALA A 49 -5.64 4.15 -7.58
CA ALA A 49 -7.07 4.41 -7.36
C ALA A 49 -7.69 3.38 -6.39
N SER A 50 -7.16 2.16 -6.34
CA SER A 50 -7.46 1.13 -5.33
C SER A 50 -6.23 0.29 -4.99
N PHE A 51 -6.18 -0.22 -3.76
CA PHE A 51 -5.11 -1.08 -3.26
C PHE A 51 -5.64 -2.39 -2.71
N GLU A 52 -4.84 -3.44 -2.83
CA GLU A 52 -5.04 -4.73 -2.18
C GLU A 52 -3.84 -5.03 -1.29
N LEU A 53 -4.11 -5.54 -0.08
CA LEU A 53 -3.07 -6.07 0.81
C LEU A 53 -2.61 -7.43 0.29
N ILE A 54 -1.35 -7.51 -0.15
CA ILE A 54 -0.81 -8.71 -0.81
C ILE A 54 0.18 -9.49 0.06
N ASN A 55 0.66 -8.90 1.16
CA ASN A 55 1.52 -9.60 2.13
C ASN A 55 1.47 -8.94 3.51
N THR A 56 1.36 -9.75 4.57
CA THR A 56 1.32 -9.33 5.99
C THR A 56 2.44 -9.94 6.84
N GLU A 57 3.46 -10.53 6.21
CA GLU A 57 4.56 -11.20 6.91
C GLU A 57 5.21 -10.27 7.96
N PRO A 58 5.35 -10.72 9.22
CA PRO A 58 6.06 -9.96 10.24
C PRO A 58 7.51 -9.65 9.82
N GLY A 59 7.96 -8.41 10.04
CA GLY A 59 9.32 -7.96 9.71
C GLY A 59 9.48 -7.30 8.34
N LEU A 60 8.39 -7.14 7.57
CA LEU A 60 8.38 -6.31 6.37
C LEU A 60 8.36 -4.81 6.66
N THR A 61 7.80 -4.41 7.80
CA THR A 61 7.58 -3.01 8.21
C THR A 61 8.17 -2.79 9.59
#